data_AF-A0A1A6FWG5-F1
#
_entry.id   AF-A0A1A6FWG5-F1
#
_cell.length_a   1.000
_cell.length_b   1.000
_cell.length_c   1.000
_cell.angle_alpha   90.00
_cell.angle_beta   90.00
_cell.angle_gamma   90.00
#
_symmetry.space_group_name_H-M   'P 1'
#
loop_
_entity.id
_entity.type
_entity.pdbx_description
1 polymer ?
#
loop_
_entity_poly.entity_id
_entity_poly.type
_entity_poly.pdbx_seq_one_letter_code
_entity_poly.pdbx_strand_id
1 'polypeptide(L)'
;LLRSSLVNNRTQAKVAEELGMQEYAITNDKTKRPVALRTKTLADLLESFIAALYIDKDLEYVHTFMNVCFFPRLKEFILNQDWNDPKSQLQQCCLTLRTEGKEPDIPLYK
;
A
#
# COMPACT_ATOMS: atom_id res chain seq x y z
N LEU A 1 8.64 -5.17 -7.48
CA LEU A 1 8.67 -3.70 -7.29
C LEU A 1 7.30 -3.10 -7.55
N LEU A 2 6.84 -2.94 -8.80
CA LEU A 2 5.55 -2.31 -9.11
C LEU A 2 4.34 -2.90 -8.36
N ARG A 3 4.21 -4.24 -8.30
CA ARG A 3 3.16 -4.91 -7.51
C ARG A 3 3.20 -4.53 -6.03
N SER A 4 4.38 -4.53 -5.43
CA SER A 4 4.58 -4.25 -4.00
C SER A 4 4.38 -2.76 -3.66
N SER A 5 4.64 -1.86 -4.61
CA SER A 5 4.35 -0.43 -4.50
C SER A 5 2.84 -0.15 -4.61
N LEU A 6 2.15 -0.90 -5.46
CA LEU A 6 0.73 -0.72 -5.71
C LEU A 6 -0.15 -1.38 -4.65
N VAL A 7 0.18 -2.60 -4.24
CA VAL A 7 -0.59 -3.41 -3.29
C VAL A 7 0.25 -3.61 -2.03
N ASN A 8 0.01 -2.73 -1.05
CA ASN A 8 0.57 -2.79 0.30
C ASN A 8 -0.42 -2.16 1.30
N ASN A 9 -0.17 -2.36 2.60
CA ASN A 9 -1.01 -1.87 3.68
C ASN A 9 -1.31 -0.37 3.59
N ARG A 10 -0.35 0.46 3.16
CA ARG A 10 -0.53 1.90 3.08
C ARG A 10 -1.49 2.28 1.95
N THR A 11 -1.28 1.71 0.76
CA THR A 11 -2.15 1.97 -0.40
C THR A 11 -3.55 1.44 -0.16
N GLN A 12 -3.68 0.22 0.39
CA GLN A 12 -4.98 -0.38 0.71
C GLN A 12 -5.73 0.45 1.77
N ALA A 13 -5.07 0.86 2.85
CA ALA A 13 -5.70 1.71 3.86
C ALA A 13 -6.18 3.04 3.27
N LYS A 14 -5.37 3.67 2.42
CA LYS A 14 -5.75 4.91 1.73
C LYS A 14 -6.99 4.73 0.85
N VAL A 15 -7.05 3.65 0.07
CA VAL A 15 -8.25 3.30 -0.73
C VAL A 15 -9.47 3.10 0.18
N ALA A 16 -9.32 2.39 1.30
CA ALA A 16 -10.41 2.14 2.24
C ALA A 16 -10.93 3.44 2.89
N GLU A 17 -10.03 4.37 3.24
CA GLU A 17 -10.38 5.71 3.74
C GLU A 17 -11.11 6.55 2.70
N GLU A 18 -10.60 6.59 1.46
CA GLU A 18 -11.24 7.32 0.35
C GLU A 18 -12.63 6.79 0.01
N LEU A 19 -12.87 5.49 0.24
CA LEU A 19 -14.19 4.87 0.12
C LEU A 19 -15.07 5.01 1.37
N GLY A 20 -14.57 5.64 2.45
CA GLY A 20 -15.32 5.86 3.68
C GLY A 20 -15.65 4.58 4.46
N MET A 21 -14.93 3.48 4.24
CA MET A 21 -15.28 2.17 4.81
C MET A 21 -15.30 2.14 6.34
N GLN A 22 -14.53 3.03 6.98
CA GLN A 22 -14.49 3.19 8.44
C GLN A 22 -15.85 3.50 9.07
N GLU A 23 -16.74 4.20 8.36
CA GLU A 23 -18.07 4.58 8.87
C GLU A 23 -19.01 3.37 8.94
N TYR A 24 -18.70 2.32 8.19
CA TYR A 24 -19.47 1.07 8.11
C TYR A 24 -18.80 -0.07 8.91
N ALA A 25 -17.68 0.20 9.57
CA ALA A 25 -16.99 -0.80 10.37
C ALA A 25 -17.82 -1.16 11.61
N ILE A 26 -18.26 -2.42 11.67
CA ILE A 26 -19.00 -2.93 12.83
C ILE A 26 -18.00 -3.30 13.91
N THR A 27 -18.05 -2.60 15.03
CA THR A 27 -17.21 -2.87 16.20
C THR A 27 -18.08 -3.05 17.45
N ASN A 28 -17.53 -3.70 18.47
CA ASN A 28 -18.23 -3.90 19.74
C ASN A 28 -18.30 -2.62 20.60
N ASP A 29 -17.75 -1.51 20.11
CA ASP A 29 -17.78 -0.22 20.79
C ASP A 29 -19.16 0.43 20.58
N LYS A 30 -19.92 0.57 21.67
CA LYS A 30 -21.24 1.21 21.66
C LYS A 30 -21.15 2.74 21.60
N THR A 31 -19.95 3.31 21.71
CA THR A 31 -19.76 4.74 21.52
C THR A 31 -19.83 5.04 20.03
N LYS A 32 -20.83 5.83 19.59
CA LYS A 32 -20.96 6.31 18.19
C LYS A 32 -19.88 7.31 17.80
N ARG A 33 -18.68 7.21 18.37
CA ARG A 33 -17.57 8.09 18.04
C ARG A 33 -16.86 7.53 16.81
N PRO A 34 -16.53 8.37 15.81
CA PRO A 34 -15.69 7.92 14.72
C PRO A 34 -14.35 7.45 15.30
N VAL A 35 -14.11 6.15 15.25
CA VAL A 35 -12.85 5.56 15.67
C VAL A 35 -11.91 5.67 14.48
N ALA A 36 -10.82 6.42 14.64
CA ALA A 36 -9.72 6.37 13.68
C ALA A 36 -9.15 4.94 13.68
N LEU A 37 -9.49 4.17 12.65
CA LEU A 37 -8.99 2.81 12.49
C LEU A 37 -7.50 2.85 12.15
N ARG A 38 -6.76 1.86 12.65
CA ARG A 38 -5.34 1.73 12.29
C ARG A 38 -5.22 1.38 10.81
N THR A 39 -4.15 1.83 10.16
CA THR A 39 -3.84 1.53 8.75
C THR A 39 -3.97 0.04 8.42
N LYS A 40 -3.45 -0.84 9.27
CA LYS A 40 -3.57 -2.29 9.06
C LYS A 40 -5.04 -2.75 9.06
N THR A 41 -5.86 -2.25 9.97
CA THR A 41 -7.28 -2.62 10.07
C THR A 41 -8.07 -2.13 8.85
N LEU A 42 -7.74 -0.96 8.31
CA LEU A 42 -8.34 -0.46 7.06
C LEU A 42 -7.92 -1.29 5.85
N ALA A 43 -6.65 -1.71 5.80
CA ALA A 43 -6.17 -2.63 4.77
C ALA A 43 -6.89 -4.00 4.85
N ASP A 44 -6.96 -4.59 6.06
CA ASP A 44 -7.67 -5.85 6.31
C ASP A 44 -9.17 -5.74 5.93
N LEU A 45 -9.80 -4.59 6.21
CA LEU A 45 -11.20 -4.31 5.85
C LEU A 45 -11.39 -4.27 4.33
N LEU A 46 -10.50 -3.60 3.60
CA LEU A 46 -10.54 -3.56 2.14
C LEU A 46 -10.36 -4.94 1.52
N GLU A 47 -9.40 -5.74 2.01
CA GLU A 47 -9.18 -7.10 1.53
C GLU A 47 -10.40 -7.99 1.81
N SER A 48 -11.00 -7.87 3.00
CA SER A 48 -12.22 -8.57 3.37
C SER A 48 -13.40 -8.19 2.47
N PHE A 49 -13.53 -6.91 2.14
CA PHE A 49 -14.55 -6.43 1.19
C PHE A 49 -14.33 -7.01 -0.21
N ILE A 50 -13.10 -7.00 -0.73
CA ILE A 50 -12.79 -7.56 -2.04
C ILE A 50 -13.07 -9.07 -2.08
N ALA A 51 -12.75 -9.79 -1.00
CA ALA A 51 -13.07 -11.20 -0.86
C ALA A 51 -14.58 -11.45 -0.87
N ALA A 52 -15.36 -10.63 -0.14
CA ALA A 52 -16.82 -10.70 -0.15
C ALA A 52 -17.39 -10.39 -1.54
N LEU A 53 -16.85 -9.37 -2.24
CA LEU A 53 -17.24 -9.03 -3.61
C LEU A 53 -16.99 -10.18 -4.58
N TYR A 54 -15.84 -10.85 -4.46
CA TYR A 54 -15.52 -12.03 -5.26
C TYR A 54 -16.49 -13.18 -5.01
N ILE A 55 -16.83 -13.44 -3.74
CA ILE A 55 -17.74 -14.53 -3.34
C ILE A 55 -19.18 -14.25 -3.81
N ASP A 56 -19.64 -13.01 -3.70
CA ASP A 56 -21.02 -12.61 -4.07
C ASP A 56 -21.22 -12.43 -5.58
N LYS A 57 -20.12 -12.15 -6.31
CA LYS A 57 -20.12 -11.91 -7.75
C LYS A 57 -19.14 -12.86 -8.43
N ASP A 58 -18.09 -12.30 -9.00
CA ASP A 58 -17.05 -13.03 -9.71
C ASP A 58 -15.78 -12.14 -9.83
N LEU A 59 -14.81 -12.64 -10.60
CA LEU A 59 -13.54 -11.97 -10.81
C LEU A 59 -13.66 -10.70 -11.69
N GLU A 60 -14.69 -10.56 -12.53
CA GLU A 60 -14.86 -9.39 -13.39
C GLU A 60 -15.19 -8.14 -12.56
N TYR A 61 -16.01 -8.30 -11.52
CA TYR A 61 -16.30 -7.20 -10.58
C TYR A 61 -15.06 -6.80 -9.78
N VAL A 62 -14.27 -7.77 -9.31
CA VAL A 62 -12.99 -7.48 -8.64
C VAL A 62 -12.03 -6.77 -9.58
N HIS A 63 -11.90 -7.24 -10.82
CA HIS A 63 -11.04 -6.62 -11.83
C HIS A 63 -11.47 -5.18 -12.12
N THR A 64 -12.77 -4.94 -12.24
CA THR A 64 -13.34 -3.60 -12.41
C THR A 64 -13.04 -2.69 -11.22
N PHE A 65 -13.19 -3.19 -9.99
CA PHE A 65 -12.81 -2.46 -8.78
C PHE A 65 -11.33 -2.08 -8.79
N MET A 66 -10.44 -3.01 -9.17
CA MET A 66 -9.01 -2.74 -9.29
C MET A 66 -8.67 -1.71 -10.38
N ASN A 67 -9.38 -1.75 -11.52
CA ASN A 67 -9.23 -0.78 -12.62
C ASN A 67 -9.58 0.65 -12.21
N VAL A 68 -10.50 0.83 -11.26
CA VAL A 68 -10.93 2.15 -10.80
C VAL A 68 -10.11 2.61 -9.60
N CYS A 69 -9.91 1.75 -8.61
CA CYS A 69 -9.35 2.15 -7.31
C CYS A 69 -7.83 2.00 -7.21
N PHE A 70 -7.21 1.08 -7.96
CA PHE A 70 -5.79 0.77 -7.84
C PHE A 70 -4.99 1.17 -9.08
N PHE A 71 -5.32 0.64 -10.25
CA PHE A 71 -4.47 0.77 -11.45
C PHE A 71 -4.20 2.22 -11.89
N PRO A 72 -5.12 3.20 -11.75
CA PRO A 72 -4.83 4.59 -12.08
C PRO A 72 -3.68 5.16 -11.23
N ARG A 73 -3.53 4.69 -9.99
CA ARG A 73 -2.46 5.10 -9.07
C ARG A 73 -1.09 4.56 -9.47
N LEU A 74 -1.04 3.47 -10.24
CA LEU A 74 0.22 2.93 -10.74
C LEU A 74 0.96 3.96 -11.60
N LYS A 75 0.22 4.74 -12.39
CA LYS A 75 0.82 5.82 -13.19
C LYS A 75 1.46 6.90 -12.31
N GLU A 76 0.79 7.27 -11.23
CA GLU A 76 1.29 8.23 -10.24
C GLU A 76 2.53 7.68 -9.51
N PHE A 77 2.47 6.44 -9.02
CA PHE A 77 3.61 5.79 -8.37
C PHE A 77 4.82 5.67 -9.29
N ILE A 78 4.58 5.48 -10.59
CA ILE A 78 5.68 5.39 -11.55
C ILE A 78 6.38 6.73 -11.74
N LEU A 79 5.60 7.80 -11.82
CA LEU A 79 6.14 9.15 -11.99
C LEU A 79 6.89 9.63 -10.74
N ASN A 80 6.40 9.28 -9.55
CA ASN A 80 6.98 9.70 -8.28
C ASN A 80 8.17 8.84 -7.81
N GLN A 81 8.48 7.75 -8.52
CA GLN A 81 9.53 6.78 -8.15
C GLN A 81 9.37 6.17 -6.74
N ASP A 82 8.15 6.14 -6.19
CA ASP A 82 7.85 5.60 -4.85
C ASP A 82 8.14 4.08 -4.72
N TRP A 83 8.51 3.41 -5.81
CA TRP A 83 9.03 2.04 -5.77
C TRP A 83 10.45 1.93 -5.20
N ASN A 84 11.20 3.04 -5.19
CA ASN A 84 12.57 3.06 -4.72
C ASN A 84 12.55 3.61 -3.30
N ASP A 85 12.53 2.71 -2.33
CA ASP A 85 12.60 3.13 -0.94
C ASP A 85 13.85 4.02 -0.73
N PRO A 86 13.75 5.15 -0.02
CA PRO A 86 14.87 6.08 0.18
C PRO A 86 16.13 5.40 0.72
N LYS A 87 15.98 4.31 1.48
CA LYS A 87 17.07 3.47 1.98
C LYS A 87 17.81 2.77 0.83
N SER A 88 17.07 2.17 -0.10
CA SER A 88 17.63 1.51 -1.28
C SER A 88 18.30 2.51 -2.22
N GLN A 89 17.72 3.70 -2.37
CA GLN A 89 18.32 4.77 -3.15
C GLN A 89 19.65 5.25 -2.53
N LEU A 90 19.70 5.43 -1.21
CA LEU A 90 20.93 5.78 -0.49
C LEU A 90 21.98 4.67 -0.63
N GLN A 91 21.58 3.41 -0.48
CA GLN A 91 22.48 2.27 -0.64
C GLN A 91 23.08 2.20 -2.06
N GLN A 92 22.26 2.41 -3.09
CA GLN A 92 22.74 2.47 -4.48
C GLN A 92 23.70 3.65 -4.72
N CYS A 93 23.46 4.80 -4.10
CA CYS A 93 24.37 5.94 -4.16
C CYS A 93 25.74 5.59 -3.58
N CYS A 94 25.78 5.01 -2.38
CA CYS A 94 27.02 4.55 -1.75
C CYS A 94 27.74 3.49 -2.59
N LEU A 95 27.01 2.54 -3.17
CA LEU A 95 27.57 1.50 -4.04
C LEU A 95 28.16 2.07 -5.34
N THR A 96 27.58 3.14 -5.90
CA THR A 96 28.07 3.78 -7.13
C THR A 96 29.34 4.58 -6.90
N LEU A 97 29.51 5.14 -5.69
CA LEU A 97 30.68 5.94 -5.29
C LEU A 97 31.86 5.09 -4.79
N ARG A 98 31.78 3.75 -4.87
CA ARG A 98 32.80 2.86 -4.32
C ARG A 98 34.12 2.93 -5.08
N THR A 99 35.22 2.83 -4.35
CA THR A 99 36.56 2.62 -4.92
C THR A 99 36.74 1.14 -5.30
N GLU A 100 37.22 0.84 -6.50
CA GLU A 100 37.46 -0.56 -6.92
C GLU A 100 38.53 -1.21 -6.02
N GLY A 101 38.26 -2.47 -5.60
CA GLY A 101 39.21 -3.28 -4.81
C GLY A 101 38.98 -3.32 -3.30
N LYS A 102 37.93 -2.69 -2.75
CA LYS A 102 37.49 -2.85 -1.35
C LYS A 102 36.04 -3.34 -1.28
N GLU A 103 35.70 -4.05 -0.21
CA GLU A 103 34.29 -4.38 0.08
C GLU A 103 33.47 -3.09 0.22
N PRO A 104 32.28 -3.02 -0.37
CA PRO A 104 31.49 -1.80 -0.38
C PRO A 104 30.91 -1.49 1.00
N ASP A 105 31.06 -0.24 1.44
CA ASP A 105 30.42 0.26 2.65
C ASP A 105 28.90 0.37 2.46
N ILE A 106 28.15 -0.19 3.41
CA ILE A 106 26.68 -0.11 3.48
C ILE A 106 26.30 0.93 4.55
N PRO A 107 25.28 1.79 4.31
CA PRO A 107 24.84 2.76 5.30
C PRO A 107 24.45 2.11 6.65
N LEU A 108 25.12 2.51 7.73
CA LEU A 108 24.80 2.15 9.10
C LEU A 108 23.86 3.20 9.71
N TYR A 109 22.70 2.75 10.18
CA TYR A 109 21.73 3.59 10.87
C TYR A 109 22.00 3.47 12.39
N LYS A 110 22.39 4.57 13.03
CA LYS A 110 22.55 4.67 14.50
C LYS A 110 21.37 5.39 15.13
#